data_AF-A0A399D505-F1
#
_entry.id   AF-A0A399D505-F1
#
_cell.length_a   1.000
_cell.length_b   1.000
_cell.length_c   1.000
_cell.angle_alpha   90.00
_cell.angle_beta   90.00
_cell.angle_gamma   90.00
#
_symmetry.space_group_name_H-M   'P 1'
#
loop_
_entity.id
_entity.type
_entity.pdbx_description
1 polymer ?
#
loop_
_entity_poly.entity_id
_entity_poly.type
_entity_poly.pdbx_seq_one_letter_code
_entity_poly.pdbx_strand_id
1 'polypeptide(L)'
;MLRRGFLKTTGAVASGITIVPGDFLAMHRADSHLRKSTEMQANDYQQLVRTALDTLIEYGRDRYGDKHSPMFAAILTQDTLECPQEPPTAPSVSVRVDAGRMSRRAPGSSNHFYDQYTFRAMDLMTQFTGDPKYRNAVLDALRFNLNYAVDRRGFPALGGHISWNFYTDRANDQDGDHHELWFWPMDWELWWAADPDKARAYADRIWECHVVDKTTGETNRHSDKQHGWSFSWCDGTLMSAWAYAAIQTGEQKYHDWCKKVAGYHWQRLNPQTGLISGSGGQYGQGVDRYDTRDFTTTVMPFVRNLIEIGQQLGDKEMISMGRTILDGYAQYGYDSDKELFYAHLTLDGKPVRADALRDFVDGKDEPEGYLASWLPDAGWHEMPLFTAQLYAWAAEHVDRDAYLPTAQRFGIVLTRAWEGRYAGFEDWFALRDAIQPFSRETYKNERGISHTRYVPQGNFNKQFVEDYRKGGYVYQAPYGLFADHYGRMIKFCSAMYRLTRENAWNRLAIEVADEAVRYLWRGKLFVGHPDKTTYENSDQIGILLQALLQLQKDD
;
A
#
# COMPACT_ATOMS: atom_id res chain seq x y z
N MET A 1 4.44 55.04 -44.31
CA MET A 1 5.75 54.36 -44.17
C MET A 1 5.82 53.84 -42.74
N LEU A 2 5.46 52.57 -42.48
CA LEU A 2 6.35 51.37 -42.45
C LEU A 2 7.34 51.46 -41.25
N ARG A 3 7.40 50.51 -40.31
CA ARG A 3 7.34 49.04 -40.46
C ARG A 3 6.73 48.33 -39.23
N ARG A 4 5.94 47.30 -39.53
CA ARG A 4 5.56 46.18 -38.67
C ARG A 4 6.74 45.21 -38.54
N GLY A 5 6.95 44.67 -37.33
CA GLY A 5 7.79 43.50 -37.07
C GLY A 5 6.96 42.43 -36.39
N PHE A 6 6.72 41.32 -37.11
CA PHE A 6 6.02 40.13 -36.66
C PHE A 6 6.83 39.38 -35.61
N LEU A 7 6.23 39.05 -34.47
CA LEU A 7 6.65 37.95 -33.60
C LEU A 7 5.54 36.90 -33.63
N LYS A 8 5.87 35.75 -34.23
CA LYS A 8 5.03 34.56 -34.32
C LYS A 8 4.92 33.96 -32.90
N THR A 9 3.73 34.00 -32.33
CA THR A 9 3.35 33.09 -31.24
C THR A 9 3.08 31.72 -31.86
N THR A 10 3.89 30.73 -31.52
CA THR A 10 3.57 29.32 -31.72
C THR A 10 2.39 29.00 -30.82
N GLY A 11 1.27 28.60 -31.43
CA GLY A 11 0.06 28.22 -30.71
C GLY A 11 0.33 27.03 -29.80
N ALA A 12 0.14 27.23 -28.50
CA ALA A 12 -0.18 26.14 -27.61
C ALA A 12 -1.58 25.67 -27.98
N VAL A 13 -1.68 24.47 -28.55
CA VAL A 13 -2.96 23.76 -28.67
C VAL A 13 -3.33 23.36 -27.24
N ALA A 14 -4.11 24.20 -26.57
CA ALA A 14 -4.84 23.78 -25.40
C ALA A 14 -5.90 22.79 -25.89
N SER A 15 -5.57 21.49 -25.86
CA SER A 15 -6.57 20.43 -25.90
C SER A 15 -7.34 20.50 -24.59
N GLY A 16 -8.31 21.42 -24.53
CA GLY A 16 -9.31 21.42 -23.48
C GLY A 16 -10.11 20.13 -23.61
N ILE A 17 -9.80 19.15 -22.78
CA ILE A 17 -10.71 18.05 -22.49
C ILE A 17 -11.83 18.66 -21.66
N THR A 18 -12.88 19.14 -22.33
CA THR A 18 -14.16 19.40 -21.67
C THR A 18 -14.76 18.03 -21.38
N ILE A 19 -14.60 17.56 -20.14
CA ILE A 19 -15.35 16.41 -19.64
C ILE A 19 -16.82 16.85 -19.66
N VAL A 20 -17.60 16.29 -20.59
CA VAL A 20 -19.03 16.53 -20.66
C VAL A 20 -19.66 15.85 -19.43
N PRO A 21 -20.42 16.54 -18.58
CA PRO A 21 -21.06 15.96 -17.38
C PRO A 21 -22.10 14.85 -17.66
N GLY A 22 -22.22 14.38 -18.90
CA GLY A 22 -23.23 13.45 -19.37
C GLY A 22 -22.85 11.97 -19.30
N ASP A 23 -21.55 11.63 -19.26
CA ASP A 23 -21.11 10.24 -19.36
C ASP A 23 -21.09 9.50 -18.01
N PHE A 24 -21.28 10.21 -16.89
CA PHE A 24 -21.47 9.59 -15.56
C PHE A 24 -22.88 9.00 -15.37
N LEU A 25 -23.85 9.31 -16.25
CA LEU A 25 -25.28 8.98 -16.07
C LEU A 25 -25.80 7.88 -17.00
N ALA A 26 -24.98 7.37 -17.92
CA ALA A 26 -25.42 6.45 -18.97
C ALA A 26 -24.83 5.02 -18.86
N MET A 27 -24.73 4.45 -17.65
CA MET A 27 -24.44 3.01 -17.46
C MET A 27 -25.22 2.38 -16.27
N HIS A 28 -26.41 2.87 -15.96
CA HIS A 28 -27.28 2.27 -14.93
C HIS A 28 -28.58 1.73 -15.51
N ARG A 29 -28.55 0.48 -16.01
CA ARG A 29 -29.72 -0.42 -16.11
C ARG A 29 -29.30 -1.89 -16.04
N ALA A 30 -29.06 -2.36 -14.82
CA ALA A 30 -29.22 -3.73 -14.29
C ALA A 30 -28.62 -3.66 -12.87
N ASP A 31 -29.26 -3.96 -11.75
CA ASP A 31 -30.40 -4.83 -11.50
C ASP A 31 -31.05 -4.41 -10.17
N SER A 32 -32.38 -4.29 -10.14
CA SER A 32 -33.16 -3.78 -9.00
C SER A 32 -33.47 -4.83 -7.95
N HIS A 33 -32.65 -5.87 -7.81
CA HIS A 33 -33.00 -7.09 -7.05
C HIS A 33 -32.15 -7.39 -5.80
N LEU A 34 -31.25 -6.50 -5.36
CA LEU A 34 -30.40 -6.71 -4.17
C LEU A 34 -30.71 -5.80 -2.96
N ARG A 35 -31.86 -5.11 -2.95
CA ARG A 35 -32.32 -4.37 -1.77
C ARG A 35 -32.97 -5.29 -0.74
N LYS A 36 -32.14 -5.93 0.08
CA LYS A 36 -32.45 -6.28 1.48
C LYS A 36 -31.16 -6.43 2.31
N SER A 37 -30.24 -5.48 2.17
CA SER A 37 -29.33 -5.14 3.28
C SER A 37 -29.95 -3.93 3.98
N THR A 38 -30.24 -4.08 5.27
CA THR A 38 -30.56 -2.99 6.18
C THR A 38 -29.60 -1.83 5.94
N GLU A 39 -30.13 -0.65 5.61
CA GLU A 39 -29.37 0.59 5.53
C GLU A 39 -28.65 0.80 6.86
N MET A 40 -27.35 0.49 6.90
CA MET A 40 -26.51 0.82 8.04
C MET A 40 -26.31 2.33 8.06
N GLN A 41 -26.53 3.00 9.18
CA GLN A 41 -26.23 4.42 9.35
C GLN A 41 -24.71 4.65 9.52
N ALA A 42 -24.20 5.88 9.37
CA ALA A 42 -22.78 6.18 9.58
C ALA A 42 -22.30 5.79 11.00
N ASN A 43 -23.20 5.93 11.99
CA ASN A 43 -22.99 5.49 13.37
C ASN A 43 -22.71 3.98 13.47
N ASP A 44 -23.14 3.19 12.48
CA ASP A 44 -22.92 1.75 12.48
C ASP A 44 -21.47 1.41 12.15
N TYR A 45 -20.82 2.10 11.21
CA TYR A 45 -19.39 1.85 10.91
C TYR A 45 -18.50 2.18 12.10
N GLN A 46 -18.73 3.33 12.74
CA GLN A 46 -17.97 3.73 13.92
C GLN A 46 -18.16 2.72 15.06
N GLN A 47 -19.38 2.23 15.25
CA GLN A 47 -19.69 1.21 16.26
C GLN A 47 -19.04 -0.15 15.94
N LEU A 48 -18.99 -0.57 14.67
CA LEU A 48 -18.29 -1.77 14.25
C LEU A 48 -16.78 -1.66 14.50
N VAL A 49 -16.17 -0.54 14.10
CA VAL A 49 -14.75 -0.30 14.34
C VAL A 49 -14.48 -0.24 15.85
N ARG A 50 -15.31 0.44 16.63
CA ARG A 50 -15.22 0.46 18.10
C ARG A 50 -15.22 -0.95 18.68
N THR A 51 -16.15 -1.79 18.24
CA THR A 51 -16.25 -3.19 18.68
C THR A 51 -14.97 -3.96 18.34
N ALA A 52 -14.41 -3.76 17.14
CA ALA A 52 -13.14 -4.38 16.74
C ALA A 52 -11.97 -3.93 17.61
N LEU A 53 -11.83 -2.62 17.84
CA LEU A 53 -10.75 -2.06 18.64
C LEU A 53 -10.86 -2.47 20.13
N ASP A 54 -12.06 -2.47 20.68
CA ASP A 54 -12.32 -2.96 22.04
C ASP A 54 -11.96 -4.45 22.15
N THR A 55 -12.33 -5.26 21.15
CA THR A 55 -11.97 -6.68 21.09
C THR A 55 -10.46 -6.88 21.03
N LEU A 56 -9.73 -6.08 20.24
CA LEU A 56 -8.27 -6.15 20.17
C LEU A 56 -7.61 -5.75 21.51
N ILE A 57 -8.13 -4.74 22.21
CA ILE A 57 -7.60 -4.32 23.52
C ILE A 57 -7.83 -5.40 24.58
N GLU A 58 -9.02 -6.02 24.58
CA GLU A 58 -9.40 -7.01 25.59
C GLU A 58 -8.78 -8.39 25.32
N TYR A 59 -8.85 -8.87 24.07
CA TYR A 59 -8.48 -10.24 23.71
C TYR A 59 -7.27 -10.33 22.79
N GLY A 60 -6.86 -9.22 22.16
CA GLY A 60 -5.76 -9.23 21.21
C GLY A 60 -4.37 -9.09 21.84
N ARG A 61 -4.27 -8.85 23.15
CA ARG A 61 -2.98 -8.72 23.85
C ARG A 61 -2.39 -10.06 24.25
N ASP A 62 -1.08 -10.06 24.41
CA ASP A 62 -0.29 -11.20 24.88
C ASP A 62 -0.70 -11.65 26.29
N ARG A 63 -0.96 -12.95 26.42
CA ARG A 63 -1.31 -13.65 27.66
C ARG A 63 -0.73 -15.07 27.73
N TYR A 64 0.32 -15.33 26.96
CA TYR A 64 0.79 -16.70 26.70
C TYR A 64 2.10 -17.04 27.43
N GLY A 65 3.11 -16.17 27.33
CA GLY A 65 4.41 -16.34 27.97
C GLY A 65 4.45 -15.86 29.41
N ASP A 66 5.65 -15.71 29.97
CA ASP A 66 5.82 -15.20 31.34
C ASP A 66 5.66 -13.67 31.42
N LYS A 67 5.88 -12.94 30.30
CA LYS A 67 5.86 -11.47 30.30
C LYS A 67 4.46 -10.87 30.22
N HIS A 68 3.51 -11.55 29.55
CA HIS A 68 2.17 -11.02 29.24
C HIS A 68 2.24 -9.55 28.74
N SER A 69 2.95 -9.35 27.64
CA SER A 69 3.24 -8.00 27.14
C SER A 69 1.96 -7.23 26.72
N PRO A 70 1.98 -5.89 26.70
CA PRO A 70 0.85 -5.11 26.17
C PRO A 70 0.74 -5.17 24.63
N MET A 71 1.60 -5.94 23.97
CA MET A 71 1.67 -6.03 22.51
C MET A 71 0.47 -6.78 21.94
N PHE A 72 0.01 -6.36 20.76
CA PHE A 72 -1.09 -6.99 20.04
C PHE A 72 -0.65 -8.17 19.18
N ALA A 73 -1.43 -9.25 19.19
CA ALA A 73 -1.25 -10.42 18.37
C ALA A 73 -1.32 -10.06 16.88
N ALA A 74 -0.38 -10.59 16.10
CA ALA A 74 -0.42 -10.47 14.65
C ALA A 74 -1.59 -11.26 14.06
N ILE A 75 -1.98 -12.37 14.70
CA ILE A 75 -3.06 -13.26 14.27
C ILE A 75 -4.00 -13.57 15.43
N LEU A 76 -5.32 -13.51 15.19
CA LEU A 76 -6.32 -14.00 16.12
C LEU A 76 -7.35 -14.89 15.42
N THR A 77 -7.72 -16.01 16.04
CA THR A 77 -8.86 -16.82 15.62
C THR A 77 -10.17 -16.07 15.88
N GLN A 78 -11.15 -16.17 14.98
CA GLN A 78 -12.43 -15.47 15.17
C GLN A 78 -13.29 -16.11 16.28
N ASP A 79 -13.19 -17.44 16.45
CA ASP A 79 -14.05 -18.18 17.39
C ASP A 79 -13.55 -18.05 18.84
N THR A 80 -12.26 -18.26 19.07
CA THR A 80 -11.66 -18.27 20.41
C THR A 80 -10.97 -16.95 20.78
N LEU A 81 -10.70 -16.07 19.80
CA LEU A 81 -9.91 -14.85 19.99
C LEU A 81 -8.53 -15.14 20.61
N GLU A 82 -7.92 -16.25 20.21
CA GLU A 82 -6.59 -16.68 20.62
C GLU A 82 -5.56 -16.44 19.52
N CYS A 83 -4.28 -16.33 19.90
CA CYS A 83 -3.14 -16.14 19.01
C CYS A 83 -2.47 -17.50 18.77
N PRO A 84 -2.81 -18.23 17.70
CA PRO A 84 -2.32 -19.58 17.49
C PRO A 84 -0.85 -19.58 17.03
N GLN A 85 -0.04 -20.51 17.56
CA GLN A 85 1.30 -20.82 17.02
C GLN A 85 1.23 -21.49 15.64
N GLU A 86 0.11 -22.14 15.34
CA GLU A 86 -0.18 -22.80 14.07
C GLU A 86 -1.53 -22.32 13.53
N PRO A 87 -1.60 -21.10 12.95
CA PRO A 87 -2.84 -20.57 12.42
C PRO A 87 -3.33 -21.39 11.21
N PRO A 88 -4.66 -21.48 11.01
CA PRO A 88 -5.18 -22.01 9.76
C PRO A 88 -4.64 -21.21 8.56
N THR A 89 -4.53 -21.88 7.42
CA THR A 89 -4.15 -21.27 6.14
C THR A 89 -5.37 -21.17 5.24
N ALA A 90 -5.34 -20.19 4.34
CA ALA A 90 -6.35 -20.00 3.30
C ALA A 90 -5.62 -19.74 1.96
N PRO A 91 -6.26 -19.97 0.80
CA PRO A 91 -5.66 -19.65 -0.49
C PRO A 91 -5.10 -18.23 -0.58
N SER A 92 -5.81 -17.24 -0.03
CA SER A 92 -5.38 -15.84 0.03
C SER A 92 -4.07 -15.60 0.79
N VAL A 93 -3.66 -16.49 1.70
CA VAL A 93 -2.39 -16.35 2.43
C VAL A 93 -1.20 -16.36 1.46
N SER A 94 -1.25 -17.23 0.44
CA SER A 94 -0.19 -17.35 -0.56
C SER A 94 -0.02 -16.11 -1.46
N VAL A 95 -1.00 -15.21 -1.42
CA VAL A 95 -0.97 -13.91 -2.13
C VAL A 95 -0.12 -12.89 -1.41
N ARG A 96 -0.10 -12.93 -0.07
CA ARG A 96 0.59 -11.96 0.81
C ARG A 96 1.95 -12.45 1.25
N VAL A 97 2.10 -13.76 1.34
CA VAL A 97 3.29 -14.41 1.86
C VAL A 97 3.59 -15.64 1.02
N ASP A 98 4.82 -15.73 0.49
CA ASP A 98 5.28 -16.88 -0.27
C ASP A 98 5.05 -18.19 0.52
N ALA A 99 4.63 -19.27 -0.15
CA ALA A 99 4.35 -20.57 0.47
C ALA A 99 5.51 -21.09 1.37
N GLY A 100 6.76 -20.76 1.03
CA GLY A 100 7.96 -21.10 1.80
C GLY A 100 8.32 -20.15 2.94
N ARG A 101 7.50 -19.12 3.22
CA ARG A 101 7.79 -18.03 4.17
C ARG A 101 6.61 -17.74 5.11
N MET A 102 5.77 -18.75 5.38
CA MET A 102 4.55 -18.60 6.19
C MET A 102 4.79 -17.99 7.59
N SER A 103 5.99 -18.13 8.14
CA SER A 103 6.43 -17.51 9.40
C SER A 103 6.40 -15.98 9.37
N ARG A 104 6.42 -15.33 8.20
CA ARG A 104 6.25 -13.87 8.05
C ARG A 104 4.88 -13.35 8.46
N ARG A 105 3.88 -14.23 8.60
CA ARG A 105 2.59 -13.91 9.21
C ARG A 105 2.70 -13.65 10.72
N ALA A 106 3.85 -13.96 11.33
CA ALA A 106 4.12 -13.89 12.77
C ALA A 106 3.14 -14.74 13.62
N PRO A 107 3.02 -16.06 13.35
CA PRO A 107 2.17 -16.93 14.15
C PRO A 107 2.66 -16.99 15.62
N GLY A 108 1.71 -17.03 16.55
CA GLY A 108 1.99 -17.00 18.00
C GLY A 108 2.77 -15.78 18.48
N SER A 109 2.75 -14.70 17.70
CA SER A 109 3.65 -13.55 17.86
C SER A 109 2.92 -12.23 17.59
N SER A 110 3.62 -11.13 17.88
CA SER A 110 3.27 -9.76 17.50
C SER A 110 4.21 -9.25 16.42
N ASN A 111 3.69 -8.44 15.50
CA ASN A 111 4.52 -7.67 14.56
C ASN A 111 3.91 -6.28 14.32
N HIS A 112 4.32 -5.31 15.14
CA HIS A 112 3.77 -3.96 15.11
C HIS A 112 4.08 -3.18 13.83
N PHE A 113 4.98 -3.68 12.99
CA PHE A 113 5.19 -3.11 11.66
C PHE A 113 3.90 -3.09 10.83
N TYR A 114 3.09 -4.15 10.94
CA TYR A 114 1.82 -4.23 10.21
C TYR A 114 0.65 -3.58 10.96
N ASP A 115 0.81 -3.24 12.25
CA ASP A 115 -0.23 -2.60 13.07
C ASP A 115 -0.24 -1.07 12.97
N GLN A 116 0.66 -0.44 12.22
CA GLN A 116 0.79 1.03 12.20
C GLN A 116 -0.53 1.75 11.87
N TYR A 117 -1.33 1.22 10.93
CA TYR A 117 -2.65 1.78 10.64
C TYR A 117 -3.72 1.41 11.69
N THR A 118 -3.59 0.26 12.35
CA THR A 118 -4.46 -0.12 13.46
C THR A 118 -4.23 0.82 14.64
N PHE A 119 -2.97 1.18 14.92
CA PHE A 119 -2.60 2.17 15.93
C PHE A 119 -3.14 3.55 15.61
N ARG A 120 -3.07 3.98 14.34
CA ARG A 120 -3.74 5.21 13.88
C ARG A 120 -5.25 5.17 14.07
N ALA A 121 -5.90 4.04 13.83
CA ALA A 121 -7.33 3.89 14.05
C ALA A 121 -7.69 3.97 15.55
N MET A 122 -6.87 3.38 16.43
CA MET A 122 -7.02 3.50 17.88
C MET A 122 -6.82 4.94 18.36
N ASP A 123 -5.80 5.63 17.86
CA ASP A 123 -5.59 7.03 18.22
C ASP A 123 -6.74 7.92 17.73
N LEU A 124 -7.18 7.73 16.49
CA LEU A 124 -8.32 8.44 15.93
C LEU A 124 -9.61 8.16 16.71
N MET A 125 -9.83 6.93 17.18
CA MET A 125 -10.96 6.59 18.05
C MET A 125 -10.92 7.36 19.37
N THR A 126 -9.74 7.56 19.96
CA THR A 126 -9.57 8.43 21.14
C THR A 126 -10.01 9.85 20.83
N GLN A 127 -9.61 10.39 19.68
CA GLN A 127 -9.98 11.75 19.25
C GLN A 127 -11.50 11.89 19.04
N PHE A 128 -12.15 10.88 18.45
CA PHE A 128 -13.60 10.89 18.22
C PHE A 128 -14.43 10.75 19.49
N THR A 129 -14.00 9.92 20.44
CA THR A 129 -14.81 9.54 21.61
C THR A 129 -14.41 10.27 22.89
N GLY A 130 -13.21 10.84 22.94
CA GLY A 130 -12.59 11.37 24.17
C GLY A 130 -12.13 10.29 25.15
N ASP A 131 -12.29 9.01 24.83
CA ASP A 131 -11.89 7.90 25.71
C ASP A 131 -10.39 7.56 25.50
N PRO A 132 -9.52 7.85 26.48
CA PRO A 132 -8.07 7.69 26.33
C PRO A 132 -7.61 6.23 26.25
N LYS A 133 -8.49 5.25 26.50
CA LYS A 133 -8.10 3.83 26.55
C LYS A 133 -7.44 3.36 25.26
N TYR A 134 -7.87 3.85 24.09
CA TYR A 134 -7.34 3.38 22.81
C TYR A 134 -5.93 3.90 22.56
N ARG A 135 -5.68 5.21 22.76
CA ARG A 135 -4.33 5.77 22.66
C ARG A 135 -3.39 5.17 23.70
N ASN A 136 -3.83 5.03 24.95
CA ASN A 136 -3.02 4.40 25.99
C ASN A 136 -2.62 2.97 25.61
N ALA A 137 -3.54 2.21 25.04
CA ALA A 137 -3.26 0.85 24.58
C ALA A 137 -2.15 0.79 23.53
N VAL A 138 -2.13 1.74 22.60
CA VAL A 138 -1.07 1.87 21.60
C VAL A 138 0.26 2.25 22.24
N LEU A 139 0.26 3.29 23.09
CA LEU A 139 1.50 3.78 23.71
C LEU A 139 2.14 2.73 24.61
N ASP A 140 1.36 1.93 25.32
CA ASP A 140 1.87 0.83 26.14
C ASP A 140 2.52 -0.26 25.28
N ALA A 141 1.88 -0.64 24.17
CA ALA A 141 2.39 -1.62 23.22
C ALA A 141 3.71 -1.16 22.57
N LEU A 142 3.74 0.08 22.07
CA LEU A 142 4.94 0.68 21.45
C LEU A 142 6.08 0.88 22.46
N ARG A 143 5.78 1.35 23.67
CA ARG A 143 6.78 1.52 24.73
C ARG A 143 7.40 0.19 25.09
N PHE A 144 6.61 -0.88 25.19
CA PHE A 144 7.14 -2.22 25.41
C PHE A 144 8.02 -2.69 24.25
N ASN A 145 7.61 -2.41 23.01
CA ASN A 145 8.39 -2.79 21.84
C ASN A 145 9.75 -2.08 21.77
N LEU A 146 9.77 -0.77 22.05
CA LEU A 146 10.99 0.04 22.10
C LEU A 146 11.96 -0.36 23.21
N ASN A 147 11.44 -0.81 24.35
CA ASN A 147 12.25 -1.00 25.57
C ASN A 147 12.63 -2.46 25.85
N TYR A 148 11.76 -3.42 25.51
CA TYR A 148 11.90 -4.81 25.95
C TYR A 148 11.86 -5.79 24.78
N ALA A 149 10.90 -5.66 23.87
CA ALA A 149 10.80 -6.54 22.71
C ALA A 149 11.73 -6.07 21.59
N VAL A 150 13.04 -6.24 21.80
CA VAL A 150 14.10 -5.88 20.86
C VAL A 150 14.90 -7.11 20.40
N ASP A 151 15.45 -7.04 19.20
CA ASP A 151 16.36 -8.05 18.64
C ASP A 151 17.77 -7.94 19.24
N ARG A 152 18.67 -8.85 18.85
CA ARG A 152 20.07 -8.85 19.33
C ARG A 152 20.87 -7.61 18.93
N ARG A 153 20.43 -6.87 17.92
CA ARG A 153 21.04 -5.61 17.47
C ARG A 153 20.38 -4.41 18.15
N GLY A 154 19.37 -4.59 19.00
CA GLY A 154 18.67 -3.52 19.69
C GLY A 154 17.62 -2.79 18.84
N PHE A 155 17.19 -3.38 17.72
CA PHE A 155 16.00 -2.92 17.01
C PHE A 155 14.74 -3.46 17.67
N PRO A 156 13.61 -2.74 17.68
CA PRO A 156 12.32 -3.33 18.00
C PRO A 156 12.06 -4.58 17.16
N ALA A 157 11.52 -5.63 17.78
CA ALA A 157 11.22 -6.91 17.14
C ALA A 157 9.98 -6.79 16.22
N LEU A 158 10.20 -6.24 15.03
CA LEU A 158 9.21 -5.98 14.01
C LEU A 158 9.84 -6.01 12.60
N GLY A 159 9.00 -5.98 11.57
CA GLY A 159 9.42 -5.82 10.18
C GLY A 159 9.20 -7.08 9.34
N GLY A 160 9.92 -7.18 8.22
CA GLY A 160 9.72 -8.27 7.25
C GLY A 160 10.19 -9.67 7.70
N HIS A 161 11.08 -9.76 8.69
CA HIS A 161 11.66 -11.04 9.14
C HIS A 161 11.62 -11.26 10.66
N ILE A 162 11.34 -10.21 11.44
CA ILE A 162 11.40 -10.28 12.90
C ILE A 162 10.01 -9.99 13.48
N SER A 163 9.65 -10.77 14.50
CA SER A 163 8.44 -10.58 15.31
C SER A 163 8.76 -10.82 16.80
N TRP A 164 7.87 -10.42 17.70
CA TRP A 164 7.98 -10.77 19.12
C TRP A 164 7.11 -11.99 19.43
N ASN A 165 7.72 -13.11 19.82
CA ASN A 165 7.01 -14.35 20.11
C ASN A 165 6.46 -14.35 21.53
N PHE A 166 5.14 -14.46 21.65
CA PHE A 166 4.43 -14.38 22.92
C PHE A 166 4.65 -15.58 23.82
N TYR A 167 4.94 -16.75 23.26
CA TYR A 167 5.10 -17.99 24.04
C TYR A 167 6.51 -18.16 24.61
N THR A 168 7.49 -17.47 24.04
CA THR A 168 8.90 -17.59 24.44
C THR A 168 9.48 -16.30 25.00
N ASP A 169 8.72 -15.19 24.91
CA ASP A 169 9.14 -13.84 25.31
C ASP A 169 10.48 -13.44 24.69
N ARG A 170 10.61 -13.68 23.38
CA ARG A 170 11.82 -13.42 22.60
C ARG A 170 11.49 -12.92 21.20
N ALA A 171 12.44 -12.19 20.62
CA ALA A 171 12.42 -11.94 19.18
C ALA A 171 12.48 -13.27 18.43
N ASN A 172 11.57 -13.45 17.47
CA ASN A 172 11.53 -14.56 16.54
C ASN A 172 12.04 -14.08 15.17
N ASP A 173 13.12 -14.70 14.72
CA ASP A 173 13.94 -14.36 13.57
C ASP A 173 14.08 -15.52 12.57
N GLN A 174 13.11 -16.45 12.56
CA GLN A 174 13.11 -17.64 11.70
C GLN A 174 13.26 -17.34 10.20
N ASP A 175 12.78 -16.19 9.74
CA ASP A 175 12.90 -15.74 8.33
C ASP A 175 14.16 -14.92 8.05
N GLY A 176 15.00 -14.71 9.07
CA GLY A 176 16.22 -13.94 9.00
C GLY A 176 16.38 -12.99 10.20
N ASP A 177 17.62 -12.88 10.67
CA ASP A 177 17.99 -11.96 11.75
C ASP A 177 18.39 -10.60 11.14
N HIS A 178 17.41 -9.98 10.47
CA HIS A 178 17.55 -8.67 9.86
C HIS A 178 16.29 -7.84 10.12
N HIS A 179 16.50 -6.67 10.72
CA HIS A 179 15.49 -5.62 10.69
C HIS A 179 15.31 -5.15 9.24
N GLU A 180 14.07 -5.09 8.78
CA GLU A 180 13.68 -4.66 7.44
C GLU A 180 12.34 -3.92 7.52
N LEU A 181 12.32 -2.67 7.04
CA LEU A 181 11.11 -1.90 6.84
C LEU A 181 10.77 -1.84 5.36
N TRP A 182 9.49 -1.92 5.04
CA TRP A 182 8.96 -1.79 3.69
C TRP A 182 8.30 -0.43 3.50
N PHE A 183 7.39 -0.31 2.54
CA PHE A 183 6.68 0.93 2.19
C PHE A 183 5.54 1.32 3.14
N TRP A 184 5.28 0.54 4.19
CA TRP A 184 4.23 0.85 5.15
C TRP A 184 4.64 2.05 6.01
N PRO A 185 3.88 3.15 6.02
CA PRO A 185 4.26 4.36 6.72
C PRO A 185 4.16 4.16 8.23
N MET A 186 5.32 4.20 8.90
CA MET A 186 5.43 4.20 10.37
C MET A 186 4.79 5.46 10.97
N ASP A 187 4.20 5.34 12.14
CA ASP A 187 3.61 6.47 12.87
C ASP A 187 4.56 7.02 13.93
N TRP A 188 5.60 7.73 13.48
CA TRP A 188 6.67 8.21 14.35
C TRP A 188 6.21 9.14 15.47
N GLU A 189 5.05 9.78 15.34
CA GLU A 189 4.42 10.54 16.43
C GLU A 189 4.05 9.62 17.59
N LEU A 190 3.38 8.51 17.32
CA LEU A 190 3.03 7.53 18.35
C LEU A 190 4.27 6.86 18.95
N TRP A 191 5.29 6.57 18.13
CA TRP A 191 6.57 6.01 18.63
C TRP A 191 7.29 6.98 19.58
N TRP A 192 7.36 8.27 19.24
CA TRP A 192 7.95 9.29 20.10
C TRP A 192 7.12 9.58 21.35
N ALA A 193 5.80 9.58 21.23
CA ALA A 193 4.91 9.75 22.38
C ALA A 193 5.01 8.57 23.37
N ALA A 194 5.33 7.37 22.87
CA ALA A 194 5.53 6.19 23.70
C ALA A 194 6.83 6.31 24.52
N ASP A 195 7.95 6.61 23.85
CA ASP A 195 9.26 6.82 24.46
C ASP A 195 10.20 7.62 23.52
N PRO A 196 10.42 8.92 23.76
CA PRO A 196 11.17 9.78 22.85
C PRO A 196 12.66 9.43 22.76
N ASP A 197 13.28 9.02 23.88
CA ASP A 197 14.70 8.68 23.92
C ASP A 197 14.96 7.38 23.15
N LYS A 198 14.09 6.38 23.31
CA LYS A 198 14.19 5.13 22.55
C LYS A 198 13.83 5.30 21.08
N ALA A 199 12.84 6.12 20.75
CA ALA A 199 12.50 6.43 19.37
C ALA A 199 13.66 7.14 18.65
N ARG A 200 14.33 8.09 19.32
CA ARG A 200 15.55 8.72 18.80
C ARG A 200 16.69 7.71 18.61
N ALA A 201 16.94 6.86 19.60
CA ALA A 201 17.96 5.81 19.50
C ALA A 201 17.68 4.84 18.34
N TYR A 202 16.41 4.54 18.08
CA TYR A 202 16.00 3.74 16.94
C TYR A 202 16.32 4.46 15.61
N ALA A 203 16.00 5.75 15.48
CA ALA A 203 16.36 6.53 14.29
C ALA A 203 17.89 6.58 14.04
N ASP A 204 18.69 6.77 15.09
CA ASP A 204 20.15 6.70 15.02
C ASP A 204 20.61 5.30 14.57
N ARG A 205 20.01 4.25 15.13
CA ARG A 205 20.35 2.86 14.79
C ARG A 205 19.98 2.50 13.34
N ILE A 206 18.88 3.04 12.81
CA ILE A 206 18.52 2.90 11.40
C ILE A 206 19.65 3.45 10.53
N TRP A 207 20.17 4.64 10.84
CA TRP A 207 21.33 5.18 10.13
C TRP A 207 22.52 4.24 10.24
N GLU A 208 22.93 3.87 11.46
CA GLU A 208 24.09 3.02 11.72
C GLU A 208 24.08 1.68 10.96
N CYS A 209 22.91 1.06 10.80
CA CYS A 209 22.80 -0.31 10.30
C CYS A 209 22.31 -0.42 8.84
N HIS A 210 21.45 0.49 8.37
CA HIS A 210 20.91 0.42 7.01
C HIS A 210 21.70 1.23 5.99
N VAL A 211 22.35 2.34 6.39
CA VAL A 211 23.16 3.13 5.45
C VAL A 211 24.57 2.56 5.41
N VAL A 212 24.92 1.87 4.32
CA VAL A 212 26.15 1.09 4.21
C VAL A 212 27.31 1.91 3.65
N ASP A 213 27.00 2.94 2.85
CA ASP A 213 27.95 3.96 2.45
C ASP A 213 27.44 5.36 2.86
N LYS A 214 28.09 5.93 3.88
CA LYS A 214 27.73 7.25 4.44
C LYS A 214 28.09 8.41 3.49
N THR A 215 29.00 8.18 2.55
CA THR A 215 29.44 9.18 1.58
C THR A 215 28.38 9.36 0.50
N THR A 216 27.90 8.24 -0.06
CA THR A 216 26.94 8.24 -1.18
C THR A 216 25.49 8.24 -0.71
N GLY A 217 25.20 7.70 0.46
CA GLY A 217 23.84 7.46 0.93
C GLY A 217 23.26 6.12 0.53
N GLU A 218 24.08 5.20 0.01
CA GLU A 218 23.65 3.84 -0.29
C GLU A 218 23.13 3.14 0.96
N THR A 219 21.99 2.47 0.80
CA THR A 219 21.37 1.68 1.85
C THR A 219 21.37 0.19 1.52
N ASN A 220 21.07 -0.62 2.52
CA ASN A 220 20.57 -1.96 2.35
C ASN A 220 19.23 -2.08 3.08
N ARG A 221 18.23 -2.68 2.43
CA ARG A 221 16.95 -3.00 3.07
C ARG A 221 17.10 -3.84 4.35
N HIS A 222 18.18 -4.63 4.45
CA HIS A 222 18.51 -5.39 5.65
C HIS A 222 19.52 -4.65 6.54
N SER A 223 19.35 -4.74 7.86
CA SER A 223 20.17 -4.05 8.87
C SER A 223 21.55 -4.68 9.16
N ASP A 224 22.15 -5.38 8.19
CA ASP A 224 23.38 -6.17 8.36
C ASP A 224 24.69 -5.40 8.09
N LYS A 225 24.59 -4.12 7.72
CA LYS A 225 25.72 -3.27 7.33
C LYS A 225 26.49 -3.74 6.09
N GLN A 226 25.89 -4.61 5.27
CA GLN A 226 26.48 -5.10 4.04
C GLN A 226 25.85 -4.42 2.84
N HIS A 227 26.64 -4.22 1.78
CA HIS A 227 26.09 -3.80 0.49
C HIS A 227 25.02 -4.79 0.02
N GLY A 228 23.90 -4.25 -0.44
CA GLY A 228 22.74 -5.05 -0.79
C GLY A 228 21.78 -4.30 -1.69
N TRP A 229 20.48 -4.44 -1.41
CA TRP A 229 19.45 -3.82 -2.23
C TRP A 229 18.94 -2.55 -1.54
N SER A 230 19.32 -1.41 -2.09
CA SER A 230 18.74 -0.10 -1.76
C SER A 230 17.45 0.08 -2.55
N PHE A 231 16.33 -0.25 -1.92
CA PHE A 231 15.01 -0.08 -2.50
C PHE A 231 14.44 1.27 -2.13
N SER A 232 14.04 2.07 -3.13
CA SER A 232 13.46 3.41 -2.90
C SER A 232 12.27 3.36 -1.92
N TRP A 233 11.43 2.34 -2.05
CA TRP A 233 10.26 2.13 -1.19
C TRP A 233 10.58 1.76 0.26
N CYS A 234 11.73 1.12 0.52
CA CYS A 234 12.24 0.93 1.88
C CYS A 234 12.82 2.24 2.41
N ASP A 235 13.64 2.89 1.59
CA ASP A 235 14.43 4.05 1.97
C ASP A 235 13.56 5.27 2.31
N GLY A 236 12.42 5.45 1.64
CA GLY A 236 11.43 6.46 2.02
C GLY A 236 10.95 6.28 3.47
N THR A 237 10.68 5.03 3.88
CA THR A 237 10.26 4.73 5.25
C THR A 237 11.40 4.93 6.24
N LEU A 238 12.65 4.58 5.90
CA LEU A 238 13.81 4.88 6.76
C LEU A 238 13.98 6.39 6.96
N MET A 239 13.85 7.17 5.88
CA MET A 239 13.95 8.63 5.91
C MET A 239 12.88 9.26 6.82
N SER A 240 11.68 8.71 6.87
CA SER A 240 10.61 9.23 7.75
C SER A 240 11.00 9.21 9.24
N ALA A 241 11.84 8.25 9.66
CA ALA A 241 12.36 8.16 11.03
C ALA A 241 13.27 9.34 11.37
N TRP A 242 14.20 9.65 10.47
CA TRP A 242 15.12 10.76 10.63
C TRP A 242 14.41 12.10 10.49
N ALA A 243 13.48 12.24 9.55
CA ALA A 243 12.69 13.45 9.41
C ALA A 243 11.95 13.78 10.71
N TYR A 244 11.30 12.79 11.32
CA TYR A 244 10.62 13.00 12.58
C TYR A 244 11.60 13.30 13.73
N ALA A 245 12.74 12.61 13.80
CA ALA A 245 13.79 12.94 14.76
C ALA A 245 14.31 14.38 14.60
N ALA A 246 14.49 14.87 13.36
CA ALA A 246 14.88 16.25 13.08
C ALA A 246 13.86 17.26 13.61
N ILE A 247 12.56 17.01 13.42
CA ILE A 247 11.48 17.86 13.92
C ILE A 247 11.51 17.94 15.45
N GLN A 248 11.72 16.80 16.11
CA GLN A 248 11.64 16.72 17.56
C GLN A 248 12.89 17.25 18.28
N THR A 249 14.09 17.05 17.70
CA THR A 249 15.35 17.43 18.35
C THR A 249 15.95 18.73 17.81
N GLY A 250 15.58 19.15 16.60
CA GLY A 250 16.22 20.26 15.89
C GLY A 250 17.64 19.96 15.41
N GLU A 251 18.11 18.71 15.48
CA GLU A 251 19.46 18.35 15.06
C GLU A 251 19.57 18.21 13.54
N GLN A 252 20.43 19.04 12.94
CA GLN A 252 20.64 19.09 11.50
C GLN A 252 21.10 17.75 10.88
N LYS A 253 21.82 16.92 11.63
CA LYS A 253 22.33 15.61 11.15
C LYS A 253 21.23 14.74 10.55
N TYR A 254 20.03 14.75 11.13
CA TYR A 254 18.92 13.92 10.69
C TYR A 254 18.36 14.39 9.35
N HIS A 255 18.25 15.71 9.16
CA HIS A 255 17.89 16.28 7.86
C HIS A 255 18.95 15.98 6.80
N ASP A 256 20.23 16.12 7.15
CA ASP A 256 21.34 15.79 6.25
C ASP A 256 21.33 14.31 5.83
N TRP A 257 20.95 13.39 6.73
CA TRP A 257 20.78 11.97 6.44
C TRP A 257 19.63 11.71 5.45
N CYS A 258 18.48 12.38 5.64
CA CYS A 258 17.38 12.34 4.67
C CYS A 258 17.84 12.79 3.28
N LYS A 259 18.55 13.93 3.19
CA LYS A 259 19.08 14.45 1.92
C LYS A 259 20.08 13.51 1.28
N LYS A 260 20.92 12.85 2.09
CA LYS A 260 21.94 11.92 1.61
C LYS A 260 21.30 10.71 0.91
N VAL A 261 20.30 10.08 1.54
CA VAL A 261 19.58 8.93 0.97
C VAL A 261 18.69 9.35 -0.21
N ALA A 262 18.02 10.50 -0.13
CA ALA A 262 17.26 11.05 -1.25
C ALA A 262 18.15 11.29 -2.47
N GLY A 263 19.32 11.91 -2.25
CA GLY A 263 20.32 12.20 -3.27
C GLY A 263 20.87 10.94 -3.95
N TYR A 264 20.99 9.83 -3.22
CA TYR A 264 21.41 8.55 -3.79
C TYR A 264 20.44 8.08 -4.89
N HIS A 265 19.13 8.06 -4.62
CA HIS A 265 18.13 7.70 -5.65
C HIS A 265 18.03 8.75 -6.75
N TRP A 266 18.09 10.03 -6.38
CA TRP A 266 17.97 11.15 -7.32
C TRP A 266 19.04 11.15 -8.42
N GLN A 267 20.25 10.67 -8.15
CA GLN A 267 21.31 10.55 -9.16
C GLN A 267 20.96 9.61 -10.32
N ARG A 268 19.91 8.79 -10.19
CA ARG A 268 19.42 7.85 -11.21
C ARG A 268 18.27 8.41 -12.04
N LEU A 269 17.89 9.67 -11.80
CA LEU A 269 16.87 10.37 -12.56
C LEU A 269 17.25 10.43 -14.04
N ASN A 270 16.31 10.06 -14.89
CA ASN A 270 16.33 10.47 -16.29
C ASN A 270 15.80 11.91 -16.39
N PRO A 271 16.63 12.91 -16.74
CA PRO A 271 16.23 14.31 -16.72
C PRO A 271 15.24 14.68 -17.84
N GLN A 272 15.04 13.83 -18.85
CA GLN A 272 14.05 14.06 -19.90
C GLN A 272 12.65 13.62 -19.46
N THR A 273 12.55 12.56 -18.66
CA THR A 273 11.27 11.96 -18.28
C THR A 273 10.86 12.21 -16.84
N GLY A 274 11.82 12.55 -15.97
CA GLY A 274 11.61 12.65 -14.53
C GLY A 274 11.52 11.29 -13.82
N LEU A 275 11.72 10.17 -14.52
CA LEU A 275 11.62 8.82 -13.95
C LEU A 275 12.94 8.40 -13.29
N ILE A 276 12.85 7.63 -12.20
CA ILE A 276 13.99 6.97 -11.52
C ILE A 276 13.82 5.44 -11.51
N SER A 277 14.90 4.69 -11.32
CA SER A 277 14.81 3.25 -11.09
C SER A 277 14.23 2.94 -9.70
N GLY A 278 13.59 1.79 -9.54
CA GLY A 278 13.02 1.33 -8.27
C GLY A 278 14.06 1.02 -7.18
N SER A 279 15.28 0.65 -7.59
CA SER A 279 16.37 0.28 -6.70
C SER A 279 17.73 0.80 -7.18
N GLY A 280 18.67 0.90 -6.23
CA GLY A 280 20.03 1.35 -6.49
C GLY A 280 21.14 0.27 -6.47
N GLY A 281 20.87 -0.96 -6.03
CA GLY A 281 21.88 -2.04 -5.93
C GLY A 281 21.79 -3.08 -7.05
N GLN A 282 22.80 -3.88 -7.43
CA GLN A 282 24.27 -3.76 -7.29
C GLN A 282 24.85 -3.46 -8.69
N TYR A 283 25.32 -2.24 -8.93
CA TYR A 283 26.28 -1.98 -10.01
C TYR A 283 27.51 -2.87 -9.77
N GLY A 284 27.77 -3.85 -10.66
CA GLY A 284 28.99 -4.65 -10.66
C GLY A 284 28.89 -6.14 -10.28
N GLN A 285 27.71 -6.67 -9.92
CA GLN A 285 27.54 -8.11 -9.62
C GLN A 285 26.81 -8.91 -10.71
N GLY A 286 26.61 -8.32 -11.89
CA GLY A 286 26.09 -9.03 -13.06
C GLY A 286 24.64 -9.49 -12.96
N VAL A 287 23.88 -9.03 -11.96
CA VAL A 287 22.45 -9.34 -11.80
C VAL A 287 21.61 -8.29 -12.53
N ASP A 288 21.10 -8.65 -13.70
CA ASP A 288 20.22 -7.82 -14.52
C ASP A 288 18.76 -7.90 -14.02
N ARG A 289 18.42 -7.13 -12.97
CA ARG A 289 17.06 -7.04 -12.41
C ARG A 289 16.39 -5.76 -12.91
N TYR A 290 15.14 -5.86 -13.37
CA TYR A 290 14.44 -4.77 -14.05
C TYR A 290 14.36 -3.48 -13.22
N ASP A 291 14.10 -3.55 -11.93
CA ASP A 291 13.94 -2.37 -11.07
C ASP A 291 15.25 -1.63 -10.78
N THR A 292 16.40 -2.14 -11.23
CA THR A 292 17.70 -1.42 -11.21
C THR A 292 17.86 -0.48 -12.40
N ARG A 293 17.07 -0.69 -13.46
CA ARG A 293 17.18 0.02 -14.74
C ARG A 293 15.88 0.67 -15.19
N ASP A 294 14.75 0.28 -14.60
CA ASP A 294 13.42 0.66 -15.03
C ASP A 294 12.59 1.21 -13.86
N PHE A 295 11.53 1.96 -14.21
CA PHE A 295 10.57 2.55 -13.30
C PHE A 295 9.37 1.61 -13.09
N THR A 296 8.93 1.48 -11.82
CA THR A 296 7.65 0.84 -11.48
C THR A 296 6.92 1.65 -10.42
N THR A 297 5.63 1.36 -10.21
CA THR A 297 4.83 2.05 -9.18
C THR A 297 5.30 1.78 -7.74
N THR A 298 6.24 0.85 -7.52
CA THR A 298 6.93 0.73 -6.22
C THR A 298 7.73 1.97 -5.84
N VAL A 299 8.04 2.87 -6.78
CA VAL A 299 8.69 4.15 -6.45
C VAL A 299 7.75 5.11 -5.71
N MET A 300 6.44 4.92 -5.78
CA MET A 300 5.47 5.91 -5.27
C MET A 300 5.50 6.17 -3.76
N PRO A 301 5.71 5.16 -2.88
CA PRO A 301 5.96 5.43 -1.46
C PRO A 301 7.16 6.32 -1.20
N PHE A 302 8.24 6.18 -1.99
CA PHE A 302 9.40 7.06 -1.89
C PHE A 302 9.04 8.50 -2.27
N VAL A 303 8.30 8.67 -3.38
CA VAL A 303 7.80 9.98 -3.83
C VAL A 303 6.95 10.65 -2.76
N ARG A 304 6.03 9.90 -2.14
CA ARG A 304 5.23 10.41 -1.03
C ARG A 304 6.11 10.90 0.12
N ASN A 305 7.06 10.08 0.56
CA ASN A 305 7.97 10.43 1.65
C ASN A 305 8.84 11.65 1.30
N LEU A 306 9.34 11.78 0.08
CA LEU A 306 10.11 12.96 -0.36
C LEU A 306 9.32 14.26 -0.17
N ILE A 307 8.06 14.26 -0.59
CA ILE A 307 7.20 15.45 -0.52
C ILE A 307 6.81 15.72 0.94
N GLU A 308 6.32 14.72 1.67
CA GLU A 308 5.91 14.87 3.08
C GLU A 308 7.07 15.34 3.96
N ILE A 309 8.24 14.72 3.85
CA ILE A 309 9.44 15.11 4.59
C ILE A 309 9.91 16.51 4.18
N GLY A 310 9.92 16.81 2.88
CA GLY A 310 10.27 18.13 2.39
C GLY A 310 9.34 19.23 2.91
N GLN A 311 8.03 18.97 3.00
CA GLN A 311 7.06 19.89 3.60
C GLN A 311 7.30 20.07 5.11
N GLN A 312 7.52 18.98 5.85
CA GLN A 312 7.75 19.01 7.29
C GLN A 312 9.04 19.75 7.67
N LEU A 313 10.11 19.57 6.89
CA LEU A 313 11.42 20.18 7.16
C LEU A 313 11.64 21.51 6.42
N GLY A 314 10.68 21.94 5.58
CA GLY A 314 10.85 23.12 4.72
C GLY A 314 11.90 22.96 3.61
N ASP A 315 12.24 21.72 3.23
CA ASP A 315 13.20 21.42 2.17
C ASP A 315 12.53 21.41 0.79
N LYS A 316 12.63 22.55 0.10
CA LYS A 316 12.08 22.74 -1.26
C LYS A 316 12.75 21.82 -2.30
N GLU A 317 13.98 21.40 -2.07
CA GLU A 317 14.69 20.51 -2.99
C GLU A 317 14.04 19.13 -2.98
N MET A 318 13.78 18.57 -1.79
CA MET A 318 13.09 17.27 -1.65
C MET A 318 11.67 17.30 -2.20
N ILE A 319 10.92 18.40 -1.97
CA ILE A 319 9.60 18.60 -2.59
C ILE A 319 9.73 18.58 -4.12
N SER A 320 10.72 19.29 -4.67
CA SER A 320 10.96 19.32 -6.11
C SER A 320 11.32 17.94 -6.68
N MET A 321 12.11 17.15 -5.95
CA MET A 321 12.46 15.78 -6.35
C MET A 321 11.20 14.92 -6.47
N GLY A 322 10.35 14.92 -5.44
CA GLY A 322 9.11 14.15 -5.45
C GLY A 322 8.15 14.59 -6.55
N ARG A 323 7.96 15.90 -6.72
CA ARG A 323 7.12 16.45 -7.80
C ARG A 323 7.61 16.04 -9.18
N THR A 324 8.92 16.10 -9.43
CA THR A 324 9.50 15.73 -10.74
C THR A 324 9.16 14.28 -11.11
N ILE A 325 9.27 13.35 -10.15
CA ILE A 325 8.96 11.93 -10.38
C ILE A 325 7.46 11.74 -10.59
N LEU A 326 6.63 12.42 -9.80
CA LEU A 326 5.17 12.35 -9.89
C LEU A 326 4.65 12.91 -11.23
N ASP A 327 5.22 14.02 -11.69
CA ASP A 327 4.94 14.63 -12.99
C ASP A 327 5.37 13.69 -14.13
N GLY A 328 6.55 13.08 -14.01
CA GLY A 328 7.05 12.11 -14.97
C GLY A 328 6.10 10.93 -15.15
N TYR A 329 5.66 10.29 -14.06
CA TYR A 329 4.71 9.18 -14.19
C TYR A 329 3.31 9.64 -14.67
N ALA A 330 2.87 10.85 -14.33
CA ALA A 330 1.61 11.39 -14.84
C ALA A 330 1.63 11.59 -16.37
N GLN A 331 2.81 11.92 -16.92
CA GLN A 331 3.03 12.12 -18.34
C GLN A 331 3.22 10.81 -19.11
N TYR A 332 4.10 9.92 -18.63
CA TYR A 332 4.52 8.73 -19.38
C TYR A 332 3.81 7.45 -18.94
N GLY A 333 3.22 7.44 -17.75
CA GLY A 333 2.54 6.27 -17.20
C GLY A 333 1.12 6.07 -17.69
N TYR A 334 0.51 7.06 -18.35
CA TYR A 334 -0.88 6.99 -18.80
C TYR A 334 -1.00 6.76 -20.30
N ASP A 335 -1.70 5.70 -20.68
CA ASP A 335 -2.11 5.42 -22.05
C ASP A 335 -3.46 6.09 -22.32
N SER A 336 -3.47 7.16 -23.12
CA SER A 336 -4.70 7.90 -23.46
C SER A 336 -5.63 7.13 -24.40
N ASP A 337 -5.10 6.21 -25.21
CA ASP A 337 -5.90 5.46 -26.17
C ASP A 337 -6.65 4.31 -25.49
N LYS A 338 -6.04 3.72 -24.46
CA LYS A 338 -6.67 2.68 -23.63
C LYS A 338 -7.30 3.18 -22.34
N GLU A 339 -6.99 4.43 -21.97
CA GLU A 339 -7.37 5.03 -20.69
C GLU A 339 -6.91 4.19 -19.49
N LEU A 340 -5.68 3.67 -19.54
CA LEU A 340 -5.09 2.80 -18.52
C LEU A 340 -3.71 3.30 -18.11
N PHE A 341 -3.24 2.90 -16.94
CA PHE A 341 -1.88 3.18 -16.49
C PHE A 341 -0.96 1.99 -16.71
N TYR A 342 0.28 2.24 -17.11
CA TYR A 342 1.33 1.23 -17.20
C TYR A 342 1.91 0.93 -15.82
N ALA A 343 2.14 -0.36 -15.54
CA ALA A 343 2.77 -0.80 -14.30
C ALA A 343 4.29 -0.59 -14.31
N HIS A 344 4.89 -0.58 -15.51
CA HIS A 344 6.31 -0.65 -15.75
C HIS A 344 6.70 0.21 -16.96
N LEU A 345 7.64 1.12 -16.76
CA LEU A 345 8.22 1.96 -17.80
C LEU A 345 9.74 1.82 -17.79
N THR A 346 10.37 1.81 -18.95
CA THR A 346 11.79 2.14 -19.04
C THR A 346 12.02 3.59 -18.63
N LEU A 347 13.24 3.96 -18.26
CA LEU A 347 13.53 5.35 -17.83
C LEU A 347 13.36 6.39 -18.94
N ASP A 348 13.38 6.00 -20.22
CA ASP A 348 13.03 6.87 -21.34
C ASP A 348 11.50 6.98 -21.57
N GLY A 349 10.69 6.47 -20.64
CA GLY A 349 9.24 6.67 -20.60
C GLY A 349 8.46 5.73 -21.51
N LYS A 350 9.08 4.63 -21.99
CA LYS A 350 8.39 3.66 -22.84
C LYS A 350 7.81 2.53 -21.98
N PRO A 351 6.57 2.09 -22.26
CA PRO A 351 6.01 0.93 -21.58
C PRO A 351 6.77 -0.35 -21.90
N VAL A 352 7.03 -1.15 -20.88
CA VAL A 352 7.59 -2.50 -21.04
C VAL A 352 6.44 -3.46 -21.34
N ARG A 353 6.46 -4.05 -22.55
CA ARG A 353 5.41 -4.96 -23.09
C ARG A 353 4.02 -4.30 -23.17
N ALA A 354 3.93 -3.20 -23.92
CA ALA A 354 2.71 -2.38 -24.08
C ALA A 354 1.47 -3.13 -24.60
N ASP A 355 1.67 -4.22 -25.34
CA ASP A 355 0.65 -5.01 -26.01
C ASP A 355 0.21 -6.27 -25.24
N ALA A 356 0.90 -6.60 -24.14
CA ALA A 356 0.62 -7.80 -23.38
C ALA A 356 -0.61 -7.60 -22.47
N LEU A 357 -1.69 -8.34 -22.77
CA LEU A 357 -2.62 -8.76 -21.72
C LEU A 357 -1.83 -9.64 -20.74
N ARG A 358 -1.80 -9.26 -19.45
CA ARG A 358 -0.96 -9.87 -18.41
C ARG A 358 -0.85 -11.40 -18.53
N ASP A 359 0.38 -11.89 -18.57
CA ASP A 359 0.75 -13.23 -18.13
C ASP A 359 1.55 -13.09 -16.83
N PHE A 360 1.28 -13.95 -15.84
CA PHE A 360 1.97 -13.86 -14.55
C PHE A 360 3.32 -14.54 -14.67
N VAL A 361 4.40 -13.91 -14.23
CA VAL A 361 5.71 -14.56 -14.26
C VAL A 361 5.85 -15.45 -13.04
N ASP A 362 6.10 -16.75 -13.23
CA ASP A 362 6.25 -17.67 -12.10
C ASP A 362 7.60 -17.43 -11.43
N GLY A 363 7.57 -16.86 -10.22
CA GLY A 363 8.76 -16.66 -9.40
C GLY A 363 9.71 -15.55 -9.86
N LYS A 364 9.25 -14.58 -10.67
CA LYS A 364 9.96 -13.31 -10.88
C LYS A 364 8.98 -12.14 -10.81
N ASP A 365 9.21 -11.25 -9.87
CA ASP A 365 8.28 -10.20 -9.47
C ASP A 365 8.17 -9.02 -10.48
N GLU A 366 8.44 -9.22 -11.76
CA GLU A 366 8.46 -8.14 -12.78
C GLU A 366 7.03 -7.78 -13.23
N PRO A 367 6.59 -6.52 -13.04
CA PRO A 367 5.32 -6.07 -13.57
C PRO A 367 5.41 -5.88 -15.08
N GLU A 368 4.38 -6.31 -15.81
CA GLU A 368 4.32 -6.18 -17.27
C GLU A 368 2.98 -5.57 -17.71
N GLY A 369 3.02 -4.73 -18.74
CA GLY A 369 1.82 -4.12 -19.32
C GLY A 369 1.12 -3.11 -18.40
N TYR A 370 -0.22 -3.14 -18.40
CA TYR A 370 -1.05 -2.23 -17.61
C TYR A 370 -1.12 -2.64 -16.14
N LEU A 371 -1.24 -1.63 -15.27
CA LEU A 371 -1.41 -1.73 -13.82
C LEU A 371 -2.69 -2.49 -13.47
N ALA A 372 -2.59 -3.46 -12.56
CA ALA A 372 -3.75 -4.20 -12.06
C ALA A 372 -4.33 -3.49 -10.86
N SER A 373 -5.53 -2.95 -10.98
CA SER A 373 -6.17 -2.12 -9.95
C SER A 373 -6.28 -2.80 -8.58
N TRP A 374 -6.39 -4.13 -8.54
CA TRP A 374 -6.61 -4.92 -7.32
C TRP A 374 -5.45 -5.84 -6.98
N LEU A 375 -4.26 -5.60 -7.51
CA LEU A 375 -3.07 -6.33 -7.06
C LEU A 375 -2.82 -5.98 -5.58
N PRO A 376 -2.60 -6.97 -4.69
CA PRO A 376 -2.19 -6.71 -3.32
C PRO A 376 -0.83 -6.03 -3.27
N ASP A 377 -0.70 -5.01 -2.43
CA ASP A 377 0.53 -4.22 -2.31
C ASP A 377 1.68 -5.05 -1.69
N ALA A 378 1.38 -6.13 -0.95
CA ALA A 378 2.38 -6.93 -0.25
C ALA A 378 2.88 -8.09 -1.13
N GLY A 379 4.20 -8.14 -1.36
CA GLY A 379 4.86 -9.20 -2.12
C GLY A 379 5.01 -8.91 -3.62
N TRP A 380 4.46 -7.80 -4.11
CA TRP A 380 4.43 -7.48 -5.54
C TRP A 380 5.06 -6.12 -5.84
N HIS A 381 5.59 -5.97 -7.06
CA HIS A 381 6.24 -4.73 -7.49
C HIS A 381 5.26 -3.78 -8.22
N GLU A 382 4.02 -3.72 -7.74
CA GLU A 382 3.04 -2.73 -8.15
C GLU A 382 2.22 -2.23 -6.97
N MET A 383 1.82 -0.96 -7.01
CA MET A 383 1.08 -0.31 -5.93
C MET A 383 -0.07 0.54 -6.49
N PRO A 384 -1.07 -0.06 -7.14
CA PRO A 384 -2.13 0.63 -7.88
C PRO A 384 -2.90 1.64 -7.03
N LEU A 385 -3.53 1.15 -5.96
CA LEU A 385 -4.38 1.96 -5.09
C LEU A 385 -3.56 2.97 -4.30
N PHE A 386 -2.34 2.60 -3.87
CA PHE A 386 -1.43 3.57 -3.24
C PHE A 386 -1.10 4.72 -4.21
N THR A 387 -0.80 4.41 -5.47
CA THR A 387 -0.46 5.42 -6.49
C THR A 387 -1.65 6.34 -6.76
N ALA A 388 -2.85 5.79 -6.90
CA ALA A 388 -4.07 6.58 -7.03
C ALA A 388 -4.30 7.50 -5.83
N GLN A 389 -4.13 6.98 -4.60
CA GLN A 389 -4.20 7.76 -3.37
C GLN A 389 -3.15 8.87 -3.33
N LEU A 390 -1.93 8.62 -3.81
CA LEU A 390 -0.86 9.61 -3.85
C LEU A 390 -1.24 10.79 -4.76
N TYR A 391 -1.82 10.56 -5.94
CA TYR A 391 -2.27 11.65 -6.80
C TYR A 391 -3.42 12.46 -6.18
N ALA A 392 -4.40 11.79 -5.56
CA ALA A 392 -5.46 12.50 -4.84
C ALA A 392 -4.89 13.32 -3.67
N TRP A 393 -3.99 12.74 -2.88
CA TRP A 393 -3.29 13.43 -1.79
C TRP A 393 -2.47 14.61 -2.30
N ALA A 394 -1.73 14.46 -3.40
CA ALA A 394 -0.94 15.53 -3.99
C ALA A 394 -1.82 16.68 -4.50
N ALA A 395 -3.01 16.37 -5.01
CA ALA A 395 -4.00 17.39 -5.37
C ALA A 395 -4.56 18.12 -4.15
N GLU A 396 -4.69 17.47 -2.99
CA GLU A 396 -5.16 18.10 -1.74
C GLU A 396 -4.06 18.95 -1.07
N HIS A 397 -2.80 18.51 -1.11
CA HIS A 397 -1.76 19.02 -0.23
C HIS A 397 -0.54 19.63 -0.92
N VAL A 398 -0.41 19.51 -2.24
CA VAL A 398 0.77 19.98 -2.98
C VAL A 398 0.38 21.00 -4.04
N ASP A 399 -0.39 20.56 -5.03
CA ASP A 399 -0.78 21.38 -6.17
C ASP A 399 -2.02 20.78 -6.83
N ARG A 400 -3.17 21.38 -6.55
CA ARG A 400 -4.46 20.89 -7.01
C ARG A 400 -4.54 20.81 -8.53
N ASP A 401 -4.14 21.87 -9.21
CA ASP A 401 -4.33 21.98 -10.66
C ASP A 401 -3.38 21.05 -11.41
N ALA A 402 -2.19 20.81 -10.86
CA ALA A 402 -1.23 19.86 -11.43
C ALA A 402 -1.69 18.40 -11.31
N TYR A 403 -2.25 18.00 -10.15
CA TYR A 403 -2.43 16.59 -9.82
C TYR A 403 -3.87 16.07 -9.89
N LEU A 404 -4.88 16.95 -9.81
CA LEU A 404 -6.28 16.54 -9.91
C LEU A 404 -6.60 15.83 -11.24
N PRO A 405 -6.09 16.25 -12.43
CA PRO A 405 -6.37 15.55 -13.67
C PRO A 405 -5.91 14.08 -13.66
N THR A 406 -4.74 13.81 -13.10
CA THR A 406 -4.22 12.42 -12.99
C THR A 406 -4.99 11.62 -11.94
N ALA A 407 -5.38 12.24 -10.82
CA ALA A 407 -6.26 11.61 -9.84
C ALA A 407 -7.62 11.23 -10.45
N GLN A 408 -8.19 12.07 -11.31
CA GLN A 408 -9.42 11.78 -12.04
C GLN A 408 -9.24 10.61 -13.03
N ARG A 409 -8.12 10.53 -13.75
CA ARG A 409 -7.79 9.38 -14.61
C ARG A 409 -7.74 8.08 -13.81
N PHE A 410 -7.09 8.09 -12.65
CA PHE A 410 -7.14 6.94 -11.74
C PHE A 410 -8.56 6.63 -11.28
N GLY A 411 -9.36 7.65 -10.98
CA GLY A 411 -10.76 7.49 -10.62
C GLY A 411 -11.58 6.76 -11.68
N ILE A 412 -11.37 7.07 -12.96
CA ILE A 412 -12.01 6.36 -14.08
C ILE A 412 -11.60 4.89 -14.09
N VAL A 413 -10.29 4.62 -14.01
CA VAL A 413 -9.75 3.24 -14.02
C VAL A 413 -10.29 2.42 -12.84
N LEU A 414 -10.25 2.97 -11.63
CA LEU A 414 -10.69 2.30 -10.41
C LEU A 414 -12.20 2.09 -10.38
N THR A 415 -13.00 3.04 -10.89
CA THR A 415 -14.46 2.89 -10.97
C THR A 415 -14.84 1.78 -11.96
N ARG A 416 -14.23 1.77 -13.15
CA ARG A 416 -14.43 0.68 -14.12
C ARG A 416 -14.00 -0.67 -13.57
N ALA A 417 -12.85 -0.71 -12.90
CA ALA A 417 -12.38 -1.93 -12.26
C ALA A 417 -13.41 -2.38 -11.22
N TRP A 418 -13.86 -1.51 -10.33
CA TRP A 418 -14.90 -1.79 -9.35
C TRP A 418 -16.16 -2.35 -10.01
N GLU A 419 -16.78 -1.64 -10.94
CA GLU A 419 -18.01 -2.06 -11.61
C GLU A 419 -17.87 -3.40 -12.35
N GLY A 420 -16.71 -3.63 -12.98
CA GLY A 420 -16.41 -4.87 -13.71
C GLY A 420 -16.02 -6.07 -12.84
N ARG A 421 -15.96 -5.91 -11.51
CA ARG A 421 -15.29 -6.90 -10.62
C ARG A 421 -15.86 -8.28 -10.58
N TYR A 422 -17.16 -8.37 -10.78
CA TYR A 422 -17.83 -9.67 -10.82
C TYR A 422 -17.95 -10.23 -12.23
N ALA A 423 -17.54 -9.52 -13.30
CA ALA A 423 -17.61 -10.01 -14.68
C ALA A 423 -18.95 -10.68 -15.07
N GLY A 424 -20.08 -10.18 -14.53
CA GLY A 424 -21.43 -10.72 -14.75
C GLY A 424 -21.92 -11.74 -13.71
N PHE A 425 -21.17 -11.99 -12.65
CA PHE A 425 -21.59 -12.79 -11.49
C PHE A 425 -22.20 -11.91 -10.39
N GLU A 426 -22.98 -12.52 -9.49
CA GLU A 426 -23.65 -11.79 -8.41
C GLU A 426 -22.68 -11.32 -7.32
N ASP A 427 -21.66 -12.11 -7.03
CA ASP A 427 -20.62 -11.80 -6.05
C ASP A 427 -19.31 -12.57 -6.31
N TRP A 428 -18.33 -12.33 -5.43
CA TRP A 428 -17.03 -13.01 -5.43
C TRP A 428 -17.17 -14.53 -5.35
N PHE A 429 -18.06 -15.04 -4.50
CA PHE A 429 -18.20 -16.49 -4.30
C PHE A 429 -18.80 -17.16 -5.54
N ALA A 430 -19.78 -16.53 -6.19
CA ALA A 430 -20.33 -16.98 -7.46
C ALA A 430 -19.28 -16.95 -8.58
N LEU A 431 -18.50 -15.87 -8.68
CA LEU A 431 -17.38 -15.79 -9.62
C LEU A 431 -16.39 -16.92 -9.35
N ARG A 432 -15.99 -17.15 -8.09
CA ARG A 432 -15.10 -18.23 -7.70
C ARG A 432 -15.61 -19.57 -8.16
N ASP A 433 -16.81 -19.95 -7.76
CA ASP A 433 -17.34 -21.27 -8.04
C ASP A 433 -17.42 -21.50 -9.56
N ALA A 434 -17.60 -20.43 -10.34
CA ALA A 434 -17.47 -20.48 -11.78
C ALA A 434 -16.01 -20.59 -12.27
N ILE A 435 -15.03 -19.85 -11.74
CA ILE A 435 -13.63 -19.83 -12.22
C ILE A 435 -12.67 -20.82 -11.53
N GLN A 436 -13.13 -21.61 -10.58
CA GLN A 436 -12.37 -22.72 -9.99
C GLN A 436 -11.92 -23.81 -10.99
N PRO A 437 -12.50 -24.02 -12.19
CA PRO A 437 -11.93 -24.97 -13.13
C PRO A 437 -10.70 -24.42 -13.87
N PHE A 438 -10.22 -23.18 -13.67
CA PHE A 438 -9.01 -22.73 -14.38
C PHE A 438 -7.77 -23.57 -14.02
N SER A 439 -7.09 -24.11 -15.04
CA SER A 439 -5.77 -24.75 -14.86
C SER A 439 -4.66 -23.73 -14.92
N ARG A 440 -3.61 -23.99 -14.15
CA ARG A 440 -2.34 -23.29 -14.22
C ARG A 440 -1.47 -23.88 -15.33
N GLU A 441 -1.05 -23.06 -16.29
CA GLU A 441 -0.06 -23.45 -17.29
C GLU A 441 1.22 -22.63 -17.08
N THR A 442 2.34 -23.32 -16.84
CA THR A 442 3.66 -22.68 -16.79
C THR A 442 4.38 -22.85 -18.14
N TYR A 443 4.77 -21.77 -18.79
CA TYR A 443 5.52 -21.71 -20.04
C TYR A 443 6.81 -20.90 -19.86
N LYS A 444 7.74 -20.89 -20.83
CA LYS A 444 8.92 -20.00 -20.82
C LYS A 444 8.83 -18.97 -21.95
N ASN A 445 9.10 -17.70 -21.67
CA ASN A 445 9.16 -16.66 -22.71
C ASN A 445 10.48 -16.73 -23.51
N GLU A 446 10.62 -15.87 -24.52
CA GLU A 446 11.81 -15.79 -25.38
C GLU A 446 13.13 -15.53 -24.63
N ARG A 447 13.04 -14.97 -23.41
CA ARG A 447 14.18 -14.73 -22.52
C ARG A 447 14.45 -15.90 -21.57
N GLY A 448 13.76 -17.03 -21.74
CA GLY A 448 13.89 -18.22 -20.89
C GLY A 448 13.27 -18.07 -19.49
N ILE A 449 12.50 -17.00 -19.25
CA ILE A 449 11.84 -16.73 -17.98
C ILE A 449 10.56 -17.55 -17.92
N SER A 450 10.28 -18.21 -16.79
CA SER A 450 9.04 -18.98 -16.59
C SER A 450 7.85 -18.06 -16.33
N HIS A 451 6.75 -18.23 -17.06
CA HIS A 451 5.48 -17.55 -16.92
C HIS A 451 4.40 -18.55 -16.57
N THR A 452 3.58 -18.27 -15.58
CA THR A 452 2.31 -18.92 -15.31
C THR A 452 1.15 -18.11 -15.90
N ARG A 453 0.29 -18.76 -16.67
CA ARG A 453 -1.02 -18.21 -17.00
C ARG A 453 -2.15 -19.11 -16.49
N TYR A 454 -3.27 -18.51 -16.16
CA TYR A 454 -4.50 -19.26 -15.92
C TYR A 454 -5.20 -19.50 -17.25
N VAL A 455 -5.39 -20.78 -17.55
CA VAL A 455 -6.11 -21.24 -18.72
C VAL A 455 -7.50 -21.67 -18.25
N PRO A 456 -8.58 -21.03 -18.75
CA PRO A 456 -9.93 -21.47 -18.42
C PRO A 456 -10.09 -22.95 -18.76
N GLN A 457 -10.59 -23.77 -17.83
CA GLN A 457 -11.17 -25.06 -18.22
C GLN A 457 -12.68 -24.91 -18.27
N GLY A 458 -13.28 -25.29 -19.39
CA GLY A 458 -14.72 -25.11 -19.67
C GLY A 458 -15.01 -24.10 -20.77
N ASN A 459 -16.29 -23.93 -21.11
CA ASN A 459 -16.76 -23.09 -22.22
C ASN A 459 -16.87 -21.60 -21.83
N PHE A 460 -15.80 -21.00 -21.34
CA PHE A 460 -15.77 -19.55 -21.18
C PHE A 460 -15.66 -18.88 -22.54
N ASN A 461 -16.51 -17.87 -22.79
CA ASN A 461 -16.39 -17.10 -24.02
C ASN A 461 -15.15 -16.20 -23.96
N LYS A 462 -14.61 -15.86 -25.13
CA LYS A 462 -13.40 -15.02 -25.25
C LYS A 462 -13.58 -13.64 -24.60
N GLN A 463 -14.80 -13.09 -24.65
CA GLN A 463 -15.15 -11.79 -24.09
C GLN A 463 -15.00 -11.77 -22.56
N PHE A 464 -15.45 -12.81 -21.88
CA PHE A 464 -15.29 -12.98 -20.43
C PHE A 464 -13.82 -12.98 -20.03
N VAL A 465 -12.97 -13.71 -20.75
CA VAL A 465 -11.52 -13.74 -20.48
C VAL A 465 -10.89 -12.38 -20.73
N GLU A 466 -11.33 -11.66 -21.76
CA GLU A 466 -10.86 -10.29 -22.03
C GLU A 466 -11.31 -9.30 -20.96
N ASP A 467 -12.56 -9.36 -20.50
CA ASP A 467 -13.09 -8.47 -19.47
C ASP A 467 -12.49 -8.77 -18.09
N TYR A 468 -12.31 -10.06 -17.77
CA TYR A 468 -11.58 -10.53 -16.60
C TYR A 468 -10.14 -10.00 -16.58
N ARG A 469 -9.45 -9.99 -17.73
CA ARG A 469 -8.09 -9.44 -17.86
C ARG A 469 -8.05 -7.91 -17.82
N LYS A 470 -9.03 -7.22 -18.42
CA LYS A 470 -9.11 -5.74 -18.45
C LYS A 470 -9.38 -5.14 -17.08
N GLY A 471 -10.12 -5.82 -16.22
CA GLY A 471 -10.40 -5.36 -14.85
C GLY A 471 -9.21 -5.43 -13.88
N GLY A 472 -8.05 -5.93 -14.33
CA GLY A 472 -6.87 -6.07 -13.47
C GLY A 472 -7.04 -7.15 -12.40
N TYR A 473 -7.87 -8.18 -12.65
CA TYR A 473 -8.07 -9.27 -11.71
C TYR A 473 -6.91 -10.25 -11.75
N VAL A 474 -6.22 -10.31 -10.62
CA VAL A 474 -4.98 -11.06 -10.46
C VAL A 474 -5.26 -12.47 -9.98
N TYR A 475 -4.55 -13.43 -10.58
CA TYR A 475 -4.00 -14.70 -10.09
C TYR A 475 -4.79 -15.52 -9.04
N GLN A 476 -5.32 -14.90 -7.98
CA GLN A 476 -5.94 -15.56 -6.82
C GLN A 476 -7.09 -14.73 -6.19
N ALA A 477 -7.66 -13.78 -6.95
CA ALA A 477 -8.84 -12.97 -6.61
C ALA A 477 -10.25 -13.62 -6.73
N PRO A 478 -10.47 -14.94 -6.96
CA PRO A 478 -11.82 -15.48 -6.92
C PRO A 478 -12.55 -15.19 -5.60
N TYR A 479 -11.82 -14.95 -4.52
CA TYR A 479 -12.33 -15.03 -3.17
C TYR A 479 -12.64 -13.66 -2.53
N GLY A 480 -12.44 -12.56 -3.24
CA GLY A 480 -12.67 -11.20 -2.73
C GLY A 480 -11.45 -10.28 -2.75
N LEU A 481 -11.68 -9.06 -2.28
CA LEU A 481 -10.61 -8.07 -2.06
C LEU A 481 -10.09 -8.17 -0.62
N PHE A 482 -8.86 -7.70 -0.43
CA PHE A 482 -8.28 -7.58 0.91
C PHE A 482 -8.77 -6.33 1.64
N ALA A 483 -8.64 -6.32 2.96
CA ALA A 483 -9.05 -5.20 3.81
C ALA A 483 -8.33 -3.89 3.43
N ASP A 484 -7.03 -3.94 3.12
CA ASP A 484 -6.32 -2.75 2.62
C ASP A 484 -6.88 -2.23 1.30
N HIS A 485 -7.27 -3.09 0.35
CA HIS A 485 -7.89 -2.66 -0.90
C HIS A 485 -9.16 -1.88 -0.65
N TYR A 486 -10.07 -2.43 0.16
CA TYR A 486 -11.29 -1.73 0.55
C TYR A 486 -10.99 -0.40 1.24
N GLY A 487 -10.13 -0.42 2.27
CA GLY A 487 -9.77 0.78 3.01
C GLY A 487 -9.12 1.86 2.12
N ARG A 488 -8.27 1.45 1.17
CA ARG A 488 -7.63 2.38 0.25
C ARG A 488 -8.61 2.99 -0.74
N MET A 489 -9.49 2.17 -1.31
CA MET A 489 -10.52 2.62 -2.25
C MET A 489 -11.49 3.60 -1.58
N ILE A 490 -11.95 3.31 -0.35
CA ILE A 490 -12.78 4.23 0.45
C ILE A 490 -12.05 5.57 0.63
N LYS A 491 -10.79 5.55 1.08
CA LYS A 491 -9.99 6.77 1.29
C LYS A 491 -9.77 7.57 0.01
N PHE A 492 -9.52 6.89 -1.12
CA PHE A 492 -9.40 7.54 -2.42
C PHE A 492 -10.70 8.22 -2.82
N CYS A 493 -11.83 7.52 -2.74
CA CYS A 493 -13.15 8.08 -3.07
C CYS A 493 -13.50 9.26 -2.16
N SER A 494 -13.26 9.16 -0.85
CA SER A 494 -13.47 10.28 0.08
C SER A 494 -12.60 11.51 -0.26
N ALA A 495 -11.36 11.30 -0.69
CA ALA A 495 -10.50 12.39 -1.18
C ALA A 495 -11.05 13.01 -2.46
N MET A 496 -11.46 12.18 -3.43
CA MET A 496 -12.08 12.66 -4.67
C MET A 496 -13.37 13.43 -4.42
N TYR A 497 -14.19 13.01 -3.45
CA TYR A 497 -15.37 13.77 -3.03
C TYR A 497 -15.00 15.15 -2.46
N ARG A 498 -14.01 15.24 -1.58
CA ARG A 498 -13.54 16.54 -1.05
C ARG A 498 -12.98 17.44 -2.13
N LEU A 499 -12.22 16.86 -3.07
CA LEU A 499 -11.63 17.58 -4.19
C LEU A 499 -12.71 18.08 -5.15
N THR A 500 -13.61 17.23 -5.62
CA THR A 500 -14.52 17.53 -6.75
C THR A 500 -15.90 18.01 -6.31
N ARG A 501 -16.33 17.66 -5.10
CA ARG A 501 -17.72 17.78 -4.60
C ARG A 501 -18.75 16.99 -5.43
N GLU A 502 -18.31 15.99 -6.19
CA GLU A 502 -19.20 15.08 -6.90
C GLU A 502 -19.68 13.97 -5.97
N ASN A 503 -20.98 13.94 -5.67
CA ASN A 503 -21.60 12.94 -4.78
C ASN A 503 -21.42 11.49 -5.25
N ALA A 504 -21.10 11.27 -6.54
CA ALA A 504 -20.79 9.94 -7.05
C ALA A 504 -19.63 9.28 -6.29
N TRP A 505 -18.60 10.07 -5.91
CA TRP A 505 -17.47 9.55 -5.13
C TRP A 505 -17.87 9.14 -3.71
N ASN A 506 -18.73 9.92 -3.04
CA ASN A 506 -19.18 9.55 -1.70
C ASN A 506 -20.06 8.29 -1.73
N ARG A 507 -20.97 8.19 -2.73
CA ARG A 507 -21.77 6.97 -2.93
C ARG A 507 -20.89 5.74 -3.17
N LEU A 508 -19.89 5.86 -4.04
CA LEU A 508 -18.95 4.78 -4.29
C LEU A 508 -18.17 4.40 -3.02
N ALA A 509 -17.73 5.37 -2.21
CA ALA A 509 -17.07 5.09 -0.93
C ALA A 509 -17.98 4.30 0.03
N ILE A 510 -19.27 4.64 0.09
CA ILE A 510 -20.27 3.94 0.92
C ILE A 510 -20.51 2.53 0.39
N GLU A 511 -20.67 2.33 -0.92
CA GLU A 511 -20.83 1.01 -1.53
C GLU A 511 -19.63 0.09 -1.24
N VAL A 512 -18.41 0.63 -1.36
CA VAL A 512 -17.18 -0.10 -1.05
C VAL A 512 -17.12 -0.46 0.44
N ALA A 513 -17.54 0.44 1.32
CA ALA A 513 -17.60 0.19 2.77
C ALA A 513 -18.66 -0.86 3.15
N ASP A 514 -19.87 -0.78 2.58
CA ASP A 514 -20.94 -1.75 2.81
C ASP A 514 -20.51 -3.16 2.35
N GLU A 515 -19.82 -3.26 1.20
CA GLU A 515 -19.25 -4.52 0.73
C GLU A 515 -18.16 -5.06 1.68
N ALA A 516 -17.23 -4.19 2.11
CA ALA A 516 -16.17 -4.57 3.04
C ALA A 516 -16.76 -5.12 4.35
N VAL A 517 -17.77 -4.45 4.91
CA VAL A 517 -18.48 -4.93 6.10
C VAL A 517 -19.16 -6.27 5.83
N ARG A 518 -19.91 -6.39 4.72
CA ARG A 518 -20.60 -7.63 4.35
C ARG A 518 -19.66 -8.83 4.32
N TYR A 519 -18.47 -8.68 3.72
CA TYR A 519 -17.58 -9.81 3.50
C TYR A 519 -16.50 -10.01 4.55
N LEU A 520 -16.10 -8.96 5.28
CA LEU A 520 -14.96 -9.03 6.21
C LEU A 520 -15.37 -8.98 7.68
N TRP A 521 -16.54 -8.44 8.03
CA TRP A 521 -16.99 -8.41 9.42
C TRP A 521 -17.40 -9.81 9.91
N ARG A 522 -16.98 -10.18 11.13
CA ARG A 522 -17.32 -11.47 11.77
C ARG A 522 -17.94 -11.31 13.16
N GLY A 523 -18.61 -10.18 13.40
CA GLY A 523 -19.31 -9.90 14.65
C GLY A 523 -18.44 -9.35 15.79
N LYS A 524 -17.12 -9.57 15.74
CA LYS A 524 -16.18 -9.03 16.73
C LYS A 524 -14.97 -8.36 16.08
N LEU A 525 -14.35 -9.02 15.12
CA LEU A 525 -13.22 -8.51 14.36
C LEU A 525 -13.53 -8.54 12.86
N PHE A 526 -12.78 -7.74 12.12
CA PHE A 526 -12.68 -7.90 10.67
C PHE A 526 -11.63 -8.98 10.36
N VAL A 527 -11.88 -9.81 9.35
CA VAL A 527 -10.84 -10.64 8.72
C VAL A 527 -10.21 -9.85 7.58
N GLY A 528 -8.97 -10.17 7.24
CA GLY A 528 -8.25 -9.44 6.19
C GLY A 528 -8.71 -9.75 4.77
N HIS A 529 -9.44 -10.86 4.59
CA HIS A 529 -9.95 -11.31 3.30
C HIS A 529 -11.09 -12.34 3.50
N PRO A 530 -12.07 -12.48 2.58
CA PRO A 530 -13.29 -13.25 2.86
C PRO A 530 -13.10 -14.76 3.06
N ASP A 531 -12.05 -15.36 2.50
CA ASP A 531 -11.70 -16.78 2.69
C ASP A 531 -10.95 -17.08 4.00
N LYS A 532 -10.57 -16.05 4.78
CA LYS A 532 -9.85 -16.22 6.03
C LYS A 532 -10.81 -16.39 7.21
N THR A 533 -10.39 -17.22 8.16
CA THR A 533 -11.07 -17.42 9.45
C THR A 533 -10.34 -16.74 10.61
N THR A 534 -9.34 -15.90 10.30
CA THR A 534 -8.43 -15.25 11.23
C THR A 534 -8.38 -13.75 10.95
N TYR A 535 -8.31 -12.96 12.03
CA TYR A 535 -7.76 -11.59 11.94
C TYR A 535 -6.26 -11.72 11.71
N GLU A 536 -5.70 -10.97 10.76
CA GLU A 536 -4.26 -10.90 10.50
C GLU A 536 -3.85 -9.45 10.23
N ASN A 537 -2.92 -8.92 11.02
CA ASN A 537 -2.47 -7.54 10.86
C ASN A 537 -1.72 -7.31 9.53
N SER A 538 -1.08 -8.35 8.97
CA SER A 538 -0.37 -8.32 7.70
C SER A 538 -1.28 -8.08 6.48
N ASP A 539 -2.60 -8.32 6.63
CA ASP A 539 -3.61 -7.93 5.63
C ASP A 539 -4.04 -6.46 5.76
N GLN A 540 -3.43 -5.72 6.70
CA GLN A 540 -3.50 -4.27 6.80
C GLN A 540 -4.91 -3.75 7.06
N ILE A 541 -5.63 -4.53 7.89
CA ILE A 541 -6.99 -4.25 8.38
C ILE A 541 -7.09 -2.85 8.98
N GLY A 542 -6.03 -2.34 9.60
CA GLY A 542 -5.98 -0.98 10.12
C GLY A 542 -6.33 0.11 9.09
N ILE A 543 -6.00 -0.08 7.81
CA ILE A 543 -6.37 0.87 6.74
C ILE A 543 -7.88 0.92 6.57
N LEU A 544 -8.54 -0.24 6.60
CA LEU A 544 -10.00 -0.34 6.56
C LEU A 544 -10.63 0.30 7.79
N LEU A 545 -10.14 0.00 8.99
CA LEU A 545 -10.66 0.57 10.24
C LEU A 545 -10.59 2.10 10.23
N GLN A 546 -9.45 2.66 9.82
CA GLN A 546 -9.30 4.11 9.69
C GLN A 546 -10.26 4.68 8.63
N ALA A 547 -10.40 4.04 7.48
CA ALA A 547 -11.27 4.49 6.40
C ALA A 547 -12.74 4.51 6.84
N LEU A 548 -13.21 3.46 7.52
CA LEU A 548 -14.57 3.35 8.03
C LEU A 548 -14.87 4.39 9.12
N LEU A 549 -13.90 4.71 9.99
CA LEU A 549 -14.06 5.77 11.00
C LEU A 549 -14.22 7.15 10.39
N GLN A 550 -13.49 7.42 9.30
CA GLN A 550 -13.46 8.72 8.65
C GLN A 550 -14.57 8.91 7.61
N LEU A 551 -15.25 7.83 7.21
CA LEU A 551 -16.30 7.89 6.21
C LEU A 551 -17.56 8.54 6.79
N GLN A 552 -17.99 9.64 6.19
CA GLN A 552 -19.24 10.31 6.52
C GLN A 552 -20.32 9.85 5.53
N LYS A 553 -21.47 9.37 6.02
CA LYS A 553 -22.67 9.28 5.17
C LYS A 553 -23.29 10.67 5.13
N ASP A 554 -23.51 11.23 3.95
CA ASP A 554 -24.28 12.47 3.84
C ASP A 554 -25.72 12.17 4.32
N ASP A 555 -26.28 13.04 5.17
CA ASP A 555 -27.68 12.99 5.62
C ASP A 555 -28.68 13.35 4.50
#